data_AF-A0A4Y9FYW2-F1
#
_entry.id   AF-A0A4Y9FYW2-F1
#
_cell.length_a   1.000
_cell.length_b   1.000
_cell.length_c   1.000
_cell.angle_alpha   90.00
_cell.angle_beta   90.00
_cell.angle_gamma   90.00
#
_symmetry.space_group_name_H-M   'P 1'
#
loop_
_entity.id
_entity.type
_entity.pdbx_description
1 polymer ?
#
loop_
_entity_poly.entity_id
_entity_poly.type
_entity_poly.pdbx_seq_one_letter_code
_entity_poly.pdbx_strand_id
1 'polypeptide(L)'
;MTLARRATALVLAVAATLALAACAPTSPADPQASAPAGGEQQSDPTMPPTCKTILPETLVADFESYGLVPVEEPFSFGDPATTSIPDGVECKWGNADIATDHGVQLFGWAPIDAAGTEKWLTYLTEQGWTRTEGDGLIYLSDPFEGVEGVTYAFADGYVVLADSKEFVQLVSPR
;
A
#
# COMPACT_ATOMS: atom_id res chain seq x y z
N MET A 1 -0.21 -67.28 9.12
CA MET A 1 -1.22 -68.23 9.64
C MET A 1 -1.15 -68.21 11.16
N THR A 2 -2.27 -67.85 11.83
CA THR A 2 -2.68 -68.12 13.25
C THR A 2 -1.70 -67.73 14.37
N LEU A 3 -2.04 -67.00 15.45
CA LEU A 3 -3.14 -67.13 16.42
C LEU A 3 -3.51 -65.73 16.97
N ALA A 4 -4.77 -65.29 16.98
CA ALA A 4 -5.84 -65.59 17.93
C ALA A 4 -5.71 -64.94 19.34
N ARG A 5 -6.45 -63.83 19.50
CA ARG A 5 -7.28 -63.39 20.64
C ARG A 5 -6.81 -63.72 22.06
N ARG A 6 -6.62 -62.67 22.88
CA ARG A 6 -7.19 -62.59 24.24
C ARG A 6 -7.74 -61.19 24.51
N ALA A 7 -9.07 -61.11 24.57
CA ALA A 7 -9.81 -59.99 25.11
C ALA A 7 -9.74 -60.05 26.64
N THR A 8 -9.47 -58.92 27.29
CA THR A 8 -9.90 -58.69 28.67
C THR A 8 -10.42 -57.26 28.75
N ALA A 9 -11.73 -57.14 28.82
CA ALA A 9 -12.41 -55.89 29.12
C ALA A 9 -12.28 -55.60 30.62
N LEU A 10 -11.96 -54.37 30.97
CA LEU A 10 -12.40 -53.81 32.24
C LEU A 10 -12.88 -52.39 31.98
N VAL A 11 -14.20 -52.26 31.95
CA VAL A 11 -14.94 -51.01 31.93
C VAL A 11 -14.86 -50.41 33.33
N LEU A 12 -14.35 -49.20 33.44
CA LEU A 12 -14.55 -48.32 34.60
C LEU A 12 -14.93 -46.94 34.08
N ALA A 13 -16.24 -46.70 34.10
CA ALA A 13 -16.84 -45.41 33.87
C ALA A 13 -16.62 -44.53 35.11
N VAL A 14 -16.01 -43.36 34.91
CA VAL A 14 -16.22 -42.20 35.77
C VAL A 14 -16.35 -40.99 34.86
N ALA A 15 -17.57 -40.45 34.83
CA ALA A 15 -17.89 -39.16 34.26
C ALA A 15 -17.32 -38.06 35.15
N ALA A 16 -16.58 -37.11 34.56
CA ALA A 16 -16.36 -35.81 35.15
C ALA A 16 -15.95 -34.78 34.09
N THR A 17 -16.90 -33.88 33.81
CA THR A 17 -16.70 -32.43 33.59
C THR A 17 -15.91 -31.97 32.37
N LEU A 18 -16.69 -31.46 31.39
CA LEU A 18 -16.27 -30.47 30.39
C LEU A 18 -15.62 -29.26 31.08
N ALA A 19 -14.39 -28.91 30.66
CA ALA A 19 -13.80 -27.61 30.90
C ALA A 19 -12.54 -27.38 30.04
N LEU A 20 -12.67 -26.45 29.09
CA LEU A 20 -11.66 -25.50 28.61
C LEU A 20 -10.34 -26.03 28.00
N ALA A 21 -10.25 -25.94 26.66
CA ALA A 21 -9.19 -25.16 26.00
C ALA A 21 -9.49 -25.11 24.49
N ALA A 22 -10.20 -24.07 24.06
CA ALA A 22 -10.20 -23.66 22.66
C ALA A 22 -8.79 -23.18 22.31
N CYS A 23 -8.00 -24.01 21.65
CA CYS A 23 -6.79 -23.57 20.97
C CYS A 23 -7.22 -22.90 19.67
N ALA A 24 -7.62 -21.63 19.76
CA ALA A 24 -7.54 -20.74 18.61
C ALA A 24 -6.04 -20.47 18.38
N PRO A 25 -5.53 -20.58 17.15
CA PRO A 25 -4.22 -20.02 16.86
C PRO A 25 -4.29 -18.52 17.12
N THR A 26 -3.63 -18.07 18.19
CA THR A 26 -3.27 -16.66 18.33
C THR A 26 -2.21 -16.42 17.26
N SER A 27 -2.62 -15.97 16.09
CA SER A 27 -1.71 -15.27 15.19
C SER A 27 -1.09 -14.13 16.02
N PRO A 28 0.23 -13.94 16.00
CA PRO A 28 0.80 -12.65 16.37
C PRO A 28 0.04 -11.60 15.54
N ALA A 29 -0.51 -10.60 16.20
CA ALA A 29 -0.95 -9.42 15.48
C ALA A 29 0.30 -8.91 14.73
N ASP A 30 0.26 -8.97 13.40
CA ASP A 30 1.12 -8.14 12.58
C ASP A 30 1.04 -6.71 13.14
N PRO A 31 2.14 -5.95 13.20
CA PRO A 31 2.06 -4.53 13.49
C PRO A 31 1.14 -3.92 12.44
N GLN A 32 -0.10 -3.62 12.85
CA GLN A 32 -1.03 -2.88 12.04
C GLN A 32 -0.36 -1.53 11.83
N ALA A 33 0.22 -1.32 10.65
CA ALA A 33 0.63 0.00 10.19
C ALA A 33 -0.58 0.90 10.42
N SER A 34 -0.47 1.78 11.41
CA SER A 34 -1.56 2.69 11.74
C SER A 34 -1.62 3.65 10.56
N ALA A 35 -2.60 3.45 9.67
CA ALA A 35 -2.85 4.37 8.57
C ALA A 35 -2.93 5.79 9.15
N PRO A 36 -2.11 6.76 8.67
CA PRO A 36 -2.15 8.10 9.19
C PRO A 36 -3.58 8.64 9.04
N ALA A 37 -4.11 9.24 10.10
CA ALA A 37 -5.37 9.96 10.01
C ALA A 37 -5.17 11.14 9.05
N GLY A 38 -5.87 11.14 7.91
CA GLY A 38 -5.83 12.23 6.94
C GLY A 38 -6.29 13.53 7.59
N GLY A 39 -5.32 14.39 7.94
CA GLY A 39 -5.59 15.79 8.25
C GLY A 39 -5.99 16.53 6.97
N GLU A 40 -6.74 17.62 7.11
CA GLU A 40 -7.02 18.52 5.99
C GLU A 40 -5.70 19.02 5.40
N GLN A 41 -5.40 18.52 4.21
CA GLN A 41 -4.20 18.80 3.46
C GLN A 41 -4.30 20.20 2.85
N GLN A 42 -3.53 21.15 3.34
CA GLN A 42 -3.52 22.51 2.79
C GLN A 42 -2.56 22.57 1.60
N SER A 43 -3.08 22.39 0.40
CA SER A 43 -2.32 22.48 -0.85
C SER A 43 -2.10 23.94 -1.23
N ASP A 44 -0.84 24.37 -1.39
CA ASP A 44 -0.55 25.57 -2.18
C ASP A 44 -0.34 25.14 -3.65
N PRO A 45 -1.26 25.46 -4.57
CA PRO A 45 -1.13 25.14 -5.99
C PRO A 45 0.06 25.84 -6.67
N THR A 46 0.63 26.86 -6.02
CA THR A 46 1.71 27.69 -6.56
C THR A 46 3.09 27.09 -6.28
N MET A 47 3.20 26.20 -5.29
CA MET A 47 4.45 25.53 -4.97
C MET A 47 4.70 24.34 -5.89
N PRO A 48 5.92 24.19 -6.44
CA PRO A 48 6.25 23.02 -7.25
C PRO A 48 6.12 21.74 -6.41
N PRO A 49 5.71 20.62 -7.03
CA PRO A 49 5.58 19.37 -6.31
C PRO A 49 6.97 18.82 -5.94
N THR A 50 7.10 18.44 -4.67
CA THR A 50 8.28 17.86 -4.04
C THR A 50 7.81 16.81 -3.04
N CYS A 51 8.71 15.95 -2.54
CA CYS A 51 8.30 14.90 -1.59
C CYS A 51 7.66 15.44 -0.32
N LYS A 52 8.10 16.61 0.13
CA LYS A 52 7.58 17.23 1.35
C LYS A 52 6.26 17.97 1.12
N THR A 53 5.97 18.35 -0.11
CA THR A 53 4.83 19.21 -0.41
C THR A 53 3.65 18.44 -0.97
N ILE A 54 3.86 17.21 -1.47
CA ILE A 54 2.76 16.33 -1.91
C ILE A 54 2.10 15.59 -0.73
N LEU A 55 2.75 15.54 0.43
CA LEU A 55 2.29 14.84 1.64
C LEU A 55 1.90 15.82 2.77
N PRO A 56 1.13 15.36 3.78
CA PRO A 56 0.82 16.16 4.94
C PRO A 56 2.10 16.47 5.71
N GLU A 57 2.23 17.70 6.21
CA GLU A 57 3.39 18.10 7.02
C GLU A 57 3.61 17.17 8.22
N THR A 58 2.52 16.67 8.82
CA THR A 58 2.59 15.69 9.92
C THR A 58 3.19 14.36 9.49
N LEU A 59 2.83 13.86 8.30
CA LEU A 59 3.38 12.61 7.77
C LEU A 59 4.86 12.77 7.40
N VAL A 60 5.23 13.91 6.82
CA VAL A 60 6.63 14.27 6.56
C VAL A 60 7.43 14.29 7.86
N ALA A 61 6.90 14.91 8.91
CA ALA A 61 7.55 14.96 10.22
C ALA A 61 7.70 13.56 10.84
N ASP A 62 6.69 12.70 10.71
CA ASP A 62 6.74 11.31 11.18
C ASP A 62 7.84 10.53 10.45
N PHE A 63 7.88 10.59 9.12
CA PHE A 63 8.93 9.95 8.31
C PHE A 63 10.34 10.40 8.72
N GLU A 64 10.55 11.71 8.89
CA GLU A 64 11.82 12.26 9.34
C GLU A 64 12.18 11.81 10.77
N SER A 65 11.19 11.69 11.66
CA SER A 65 11.39 11.20 13.03
C SER A 65 11.84 9.73 13.09
N TYR A 66 11.41 8.93 12.10
CA TYR A 66 11.86 7.55 11.90
C TYR A 66 13.18 7.46 11.12
N GLY A 67 13.78 8.59 10.75
CA GLY A 67 15.04 8.64 10.03
C GLY A 67 14.92 8.29 8.54
N LEU A 68 13.71 8.32 7.97
CA LEU A 68 13.51 8.15 6.53
C LEU A 68 13.96 9.43 5.79
N VAL A 69 14.61 9.24 4.65
CA VAL A 69 15.08 10.32 3.79
C VAL A 69 14.36 10.23 2.44
N PRO A 70 13.81 11.33 1.91
CA PRO A 70 13.17 11.31 0.60
C PRO A 70 14.19 11.32 -0.53
N VAL A 71 13.89 10.56 -1.58
CA VAL A 71 14.54 10.65 -2.90
C VAL A 71 13.49 11.05 -3.92
N GLU A 72 13.74 12.17 -4.60
CA GLU A 72 12.88 12.69 -5.68
C GLU A 72 13.31 12.11 -7.03
N GLU A 73 12.32 11.58 -7.75
CA GLU A 73 12.45 11.09 -9.12
C GLU A 73 11.36 11.71 -10.01
N PRO A 74 11.51 11.74 -11.35
CA PRO A 74 10.43 12.13 -12.24
C PRO A 74 9.24 11.17 -12.08
N PHE A 75 8.03 11.71 -11.92
CA PHE A 75 6.83 10.88 -11.94
C PHE A 75 6.73 10.13 -13.27
N SER A 76 6.47 8.83 -13.23
CA SER A 76 6.37 8.01 -14.44
C SER A 76 5.38 6.86 -14.28
N PHE A 77 4.93 6.31 -15.40
CA PHE A 77 4.14 5.07 -15.42
C PHE A 77 5.06 3.89 -15.74
N GLY A 78 6.01 3.58 -14.85
CA GLY A 78 7.00 2.52 -15.03
C GLY A 78 8.42 3.03 -15.21
N ASP A 79 9.00 2.92 -16.42
CA ASP A 79 10.38 3.37 -16.67
C ASP A 79 10.44 4.89 -16.89
N PRO A 80 11.05 5.67 -15.97
CA PRO A 80 11.07 7.13 -16.03
C PRO A 80 11.80 7.68 -17.26
N ALA A 81 12.66 6.89 -17.90
CA ALA A 81 13.32 7.30 -19.15
C ALA A 81 12.36 7.39 -20.34
N THR A 82 11.19 6.74 -20.27
CA THR A 82 10.26 6.63 -21.41
C THR A 82 8.82 7.05 -21.09
N THR A 83 8.41 6.97 -19.83
CA THR A 83 7.02 7.19 -19.41
C THR A 83 6.85 8.33 -18.41
N SER A 84 7.86 9.20 -18.27
CA SER A 84 7.80 10.34 -17.35
C SER A 84 6.79 11.41 -17.79
N ILE A 85 6.16 12.02 -16.80
CA ILE A 85 5.29 13.18 -16.97
C ILE A 85 6.07 14.43 -16.52
N PRO A 86 6.17 15.47 -17.36
CA PRO A 86 6.76 16.75 -16.95
C PRO A 86 6.05 17.34 -15.73
N ASP A 87 6.79 18.06 -14.90
CA ASP A 87 6.30 18.74 -13.70
C ASP A 87 5.68 17.79 -12.64
N GLY A 88 5.87 16.48 -12.78
CA GLY A 88 5.50 15.47 -11.79
C GLY A 88 6.69 15.01 -10.95
N VAL A 89 6.40 14.54 -9.73
CA VAL A 89 7.38 13.97 -8.80
C VAL A 89 6.93 12.60 -8.30
N GLU A 90 7.86 11.66 -8.24
CA GLU A 90 7.77 10.40 -7.50
C GLU A 90 8.77 10.43 -6.34
N CYS A 91 8.37 9.89 -5.21
CA CYS A 91 9.02 10.07 -3.94
C CYS A 91 9.18 8.75 -3.22
N LYS A 92 10.44 8.32 -3.10
CA LYS A 92 10.85 7.15 -2.34
C LYS A 92 11.35 7.62 -0.98
N TRP A 93 10.62 7.29 0.07
CA TRP A 93 11.00 7.56 1.46
C TRP A 93 11.60 6.32 2.06
N GLY A 94 12.90 6.35 2.33
CA GLY A 94 13.60 5.17 2.84
C GLY A 94 14.91 5.52 3.53
N ASN A 95 15.54 4.51 4.12
CA ASN A 95 16.91 4.63 4.63
C ASN A 95 17.60 3.27 4.57
N ALA A 96 18.70 3.17 3.81
CA ALA A 96 19.42 1.91 3.63
C ALA A 96 20.15 1.40 4.88
N ASP A 97 20.46 2.31 5.84
CA ASP A 97 21.14 1.98 7.09
C ASP A 97 20.16 1.55 8.20
N ILE A 98 18.86 1.74 7.96
CA ILE A 98 17.81 1.23 8.83
C ILE A 98 17.33 -0.05 8.17
N ALA A 99 17.53 -1.20 8.83
CA ALA A 99 16.88 -2.44 8.44
C ALA A 99 15.39 -2.23 8.69
N THR A 100 14.66 -1.66 7.72
CA THR A 100 13.33 -1.21 8.01
C THR A 100 12.33 -2.34 7.89
N ASP A 101 11.71 -2.66 9.02
CA ASP A 101 10.36 -3.21 9.12
C ASP A 101 9.32 -2.23 8.51
N HIS A 102 9.73 -0.97 8.35
CA HIS A 102 9.05 0.14 7.68
C HIS A 102 9.63 0.36 6.26
N GLY A 103 9.28 -0.51 5.32
CA GLY A 103 9.79 -0.51 3.93
C GLY A 103 9.77 0.87 3.25
N VAL A 104 10.45 0.96 2.10
CA VAL A 104 10.48 2.19 1.29
C VAL A 104 9.04 2.60 1.01
N GLN A 105 8.64 3.81 1.42
CA GLN A 105 7.31 4.31 1.11
C GLN A 105 7.34 5.06 -0.23
N LEU A 106 6.43 4.73 -1.13
CA LEU A 106 6.29 5.35 -2.44
C LEU A 106 5.07 6.27 -2.48
N PHE A 107 5.29 7.51 -2.89
CA PHE A 107 4.22 8.46 -3.19
C PHE A 107 4.56 9.25 -4.45
N GLY A 108 3.56 9.68 -5.21
CA GLY A 108 3.79 10.52 -6.37
C GLY A 108 2.60 11.37 -6.73
N TRP A 109 2.88 12.47 -7.43
CA TRP A 109 1.89 13.39 -7.97
C TRP A 109 2.38 13.93 -9.31
N ALA A 110 1.48 14.02 -10.29
CA ALA A 110 1.77 14.69 -11.55
C ALA A 110 0.53 15.36 -12.14
N PRO A 111 0.70 16.47 -12.88
CA PRO A 111 -0.38 17.03 -13.67
C PRO A 111 -0.66 16.13 -14.88
N ILE A 112 -1.93 15.92 -15.21
CA ILE A 112 -2.32 15.12 -16.37
C ILE A 112 -3.62 15.66 -16.96
N ASP A 113 -3.66 15.82 -18.28
CA ASP A 113 -4.88 16.22 -18.96
C ASP A 113 -5.79 15.01 -19.27
N ALA A 114 -6.98 15.27 -19.80
CA ALA A 114 -7.93 14.22 -20.16
C ALA A 114 -7.36 13.24 -21.20
N ALA A 115 -6.62 13.73 -22.19
CA ALA A 115 -6.03 12.88 -23.23
C ALA A 115 -4.93 11.97 -22.68
N GLY A 116 -4.07 12.49 -21.80
CA GLY A 116 -3.07 11.74 -21.06
C GLY A 116 -3.72 10.69 -20.16
N THR A 117 -4.79 11.06 -19.47
CA THR A 117 -5.55 10.16 -18.60
C THR A 117 -6.10 8.98 -19.40
N GLU A 118 -6.80 9.22 -20.51
CA GLU A 118 -7.32 8.16 -21.37
C GLU A 118 -6.21 7.25 -21.91
N LYS A 119 -5.10 7.84 -22.35
CA LYS A 119 -3.92 7.12 -22.85
C LYS A 119 -3.39 6.15 -21.79
N TRP A 120 -3.11 6.63 -20.58
CA TRP A 120 -2.47 5.83 -19.55
C TRP A 120 -3.41 4.82 -18.91
N LEU A 121 -4.69 5.17 -18.75
CA LEU A 121 -5.72 4.21 -18.33
C LEU A 121 -5.81 3.04 -19.30
N THR A 122 -5.81 3.30 -20.60
CA THR A 122 -5.84 2.27 -21.64
C THR A 122 -4.58 1.43 -21.58
N TYR A 123 -3.41 2.06 -21.63
CA TYR A 123 -2.11 1.37 -21.63
C TYR A 123 -1.94 0.43 -20.43
N LEU A 124 -2.16 0.93 -19.21
CA LEU A 124 -1.96 0.13 -18.00
C LEU A 124 -3.00 -1.00 -17.89
N THR A 125 -4.25 -0.76 -18.28
CA THR A 125 -5.26 -1.83 -18.35
C THR A 125 -4.84 -2.93 -19.33
N GLU A 126 -4.28 -2.57 -20.49
CA GLU A 126 -3.71 -3.54 -21.45
C GLU A 126 -2.50 -4.30 -20.89
N GLN A 127 -1.71 -3.67 -20.00
CA GLN A 127 -0.64 -4.34 -19.26
C GLN A 127 -1.14 -5.24 -18.11
N GLY A 128 -2.46 -5.35 -17.92
CA GLY A 128 -3.07 -6.22 -16.93
C GLY A 128 -3.31 -5.58 -15.56
N TRP A 129 -3.19 -4.25 -15.44
CA TRP A 129 -3.51 -3.54 -14.20
C TRP A 129 -5.00 -3.65 -13.88
N THR A 130 -5.32 -3.76 -12.59
CA THR A 130 -6.70 -3.90 -12.15
C THR A 130 -7.35 -2.54 -12.05
N ARG A 131 -8.36 -2.29 -12.89
CA ARG A 131 -9.15 -1.05 -12.86
C ARG A 131 -10.31 -1.13 -11.88
N THR A 132 -10.39 -0.15 -10.99
CA THR A 132 -11.57 0.09 -10.14
C THR A 132 -11.95 1.57 -10.13
N GLU A 133 -13.17 1.88 -9.70
CA GLU A 133 -13.68 3.25 -9.59
C GLU A 133 -14.25 3.46 -8.18
N GLY A 134 -14.08 4.66 -7.63
CA GLY A 134 -14.55 5.02 -6.29
C GLY A 134 -14.19 6.45 -5.93
N ASP A 135 -15.00 7.10 -5.10
CA ASP A 135 -14.72 8.45 -4.58
C ASP A 135 -14.43 9.53 -5.66
N GLY A 136 -14.99 9.34 -6.86
CA GLY A 136 -14.76 10.24 -8.01
C GLY A 136 -13.43 10.00 -8.75
N LEU A 137 -12.69 8.95 -8.40
CA LEU A 137 -11.40 8.59 -8.96
C LEU A 137 -11.45 7.27 -9.74
N ILE A 138 -10.53 7.12 -10.69
CA ILE A 138 -10.25 5.85 -11.36
C ILE A 138 -8.91 5.32 -10.83
N TYR A 139 -8.91 4.11 -10.29
CA TYR A 139 -7.71 3.48 -9.73
C TYR A 139 -7.21 2.38 -10.65
N LEU A 140 -5.90 2.34 -10.88
CA LEU A 140 -5.21 1.20 -11.46
C LEU A 140 -4.21 0.66 -10.45
N SER A 141 -4.40 -0.59 -10.02
CA SER A 141 -3.51 -1.27 -9.08
C SER A 141 -2.69 -2.36 -9.79
N ASP A 142 -1.43 -2.47 -9.39
CA ASP A 142 -0.47 -3.43 -9.96
C ASP A 142 -0.96 -4.88 -9.78
N PRO A 143 -0.89 -5.74 -10.80
CA PRO A 143 -1.30 -7.15 -10.70
C PRO A 143 -0.34 -8.06 -9.93
N PHE A 144 0.89 -7.63 -9.61
CA PHE A 144 1.90 -8.43 -8.94
C PHE A 144 1.85 -8.27 -7.40
N GLU A 145 0.89 -8.93 -6.78
CA GLU A 145 0.81 -9.07 -5.31
C GLU A 145 2.01 -9.91 -4.80
N GLY A 146 3.06 -9.25 -4.33
CA GLY A 146 4.26 -9.91 -3.77
C GLY A 146 5.39 -8.98 -3.36
N VAL A 147 5.38 -7.75 -3.88
CA VAL A 147 6.15 -6.60 -3.40
C VAL A 147 5.25 -5.39 -3.60
N GLU A 148 4.85 -4.72 -2.51
CA GLU A 148 4.37 -3.33 -2.50
C GLU A 148 3.45 -2.95 -3.69
N GLY A 149 2.20 -3.40 -3.66
CA GLY A 149 1.23 -3.24 -4.75
C GLY A 149 0.82 -1.78 -4.99
N VAL A 150 1.65 -1.06 -5.75
CA VAL A 150 1.43 0.35 -6.04
C VAL A 150 0.11 0.60 -6.77
N THR A 151 -0.49 1.75 -6.50
CA THR A 151 -1.75 2.18 -7.11
C THR A 151 -1.63 3.58 -7.68
N TYR A 152 -1.99 3.72 -8.96
CA TYR A 152 -2.28 5.01 -9.56
C TYR A 152 -3.75 5.37 -9.32
N ALA A 153 -4.03 6.60 -8.93
CA ALA A 153 -5.38 7.14 -8.91
C ALA A 153 -5.46 8.39 -9.79
N PHE A 154 -6.37 8.36 -10.76
CA PHE A 154 -6.60 9.41 -11.73
C PHE A 154 -7.79 10.26 -11.30
N ALA A 155 -7.56 11.57 -11.25
CA ALA A 155 -8.56 12.60 -11.00
C ALA A 155 -8.64 13.54 -12.21
N ASP A 156 -9.51 14.55 -12.15
CA ASP A 156 -9.52 15.63 -13.13
C ASP A 156 -8.27 16.52 -12.95
N GLY A 157 -7.38 16.53 -13.94
CA GLY A 157 -6.19 17.39 -13.98
C GLY A 157 -4.93 16.83 -13.32
N TYR A 158 -5.01 15.74 -12.56
CA TYR A 158 -3.84 15.15 -11.90
C TYR A 158 -3.95 13.63 -11.71
N VAL A 159 -2.80 13.00 -11.53
CA VAL A 159 -2.66 11.60 -11.14
C VAL A 159 -1.80 11.52 -9.89
N VAL A 160 -2.14 10.58 -9.00
CA VAL A 160 -1.35 10.26 -7.82
C VAL A 160 -0.91 8.80 -7.84
N LEU A 161 0.22 8.54 -7.19
CA LEU A 161 0.79 7.21 -6.97
C LEU A 161 0.96 7.00 -5.47
N ALA A 162 0.65 5.81 -4.98
CA ALA A 162 0.94 5.40 -3.61
C ALA A 162 1.21 3.89 -3.54
N ASP A 163 1.88 3.42 -2.48
CA ASP A 163 2.13 1.98 -2.23
C ASP A 163 0.88 1.12 -2.14
N SER A 164 -0.28 1.73 -1.90
CA SER A 164 -1.56 1.05 -1.91
C SER A 164 -2.70 2.02 -2.20
N LYS A 165 -3.87 1.47 -2.55
CA LYS A 165 -5.08 2.26 -2.75
C LYS A 165 -5.47 3.04 -1.49
N GLU A 166 -5.24 2.48 -0.31
CA GLU A 166 -5.52 3.10 0.99
C GLU A 166 -4.55 4.21 1.35
N PHE A 167 -3.49 4.45 0.58
CA PHE A 167 -2.56 5.56 0.82
C PHE A 167 -2.71 6.69 -0.20
N VAL A 168 -3.51 6.50 -1.25
CA VAL A 168 -3.81 7.51 -2.27
C VAL A 168 -4.28 8.83 -1.67
N GLN A 169 -5.14 8.80 -0.65
CA GLN A 169 -5.68 10.00 -0.02
C GLN A 169 -4.66 10.78 0.82
N LEU A 170 -3.46 10.21 1.05
CA LEU A 170 -2.36 10.92 1.70
C LEU A 170 -1.68 11.88 0.73
N VAL A 171 -1.91 11.78 -0.58
CA VAL A 171 -1.34 12.68 -1.58
C VAL A 171 -2.26 13.88 -1.82
N SER A 172 -1.69 15.08 -1.76
CA SER A 172 -2.41 16.35 -1.89
C SER A 172 -3.02 16.50 -3.30
N PRO A 173 -4.31 16.83 -3.43
CA PRO A 173 -4.79 17.46 -4.66
C PRO A 173 -4.16 18.85 -4.75
N ARG A 174 -3.58 19.24 -5.89
CA ARG A 174 -2.92 20.55 -6.04
C ARG A 174 -3.66 21.41 -7.04
#